data_AF-A0A1Y2G7P1-F1
#
_entry.id   AF-A0A1Y2G7P1-F1
#
_cell.length_a   1.000
_cell.length_b   1.000
_cell.length_c   1.000
_cell.angle_alpha   90.00
_cell.angle_beta   90.00
_cell.angle_gamma   90.00
#
_symmetry.space_group_name_H-M   'P 1'
#
loop_
_entity.id
_entity.type
_entity.pdbx_description
1 polymer ?
#
loop_
_entity_poly.entity_id
_entity_poly.type
_entity_poly.pdbx_seq_one_letter_code
_entity_poly.pdbx_strand_id
1 'polypeptide(L)'
;MPKAKSARGTRNSPISRSSTTNNKSPAKSKNNESPKPIKLKLFCLVEGEPAFSVIIRSDQTIDDLKDAIKAKNENAFNGTDAKDLILKLIPNGSTVEELCKFPKESLKVLDNVLEELHTYFPDGAADNPIYIIVEVPKRVSKRDRDQLENDESDRSSSKKVKLETMSLLEAISATELAQKAIINGVPDPSVLSSKELVSVLDNTGTSVTRNDLYYSIPRTAISLQNASFQEIDVISSPWGTKFPVLKVRDLYVRSAFKELYDKIINKFGIDRDIKPDAPQMVLTGTAGIGKSSFLVYFAIRLLATSNEEDPPIIIIQQKEDTMCYAFGGRSVIRYGDIEHFRPFLDLPSTWFLVDSSPAPKLMLARTIFSVSPKTLNSEENLYKEIVKGVPWKYYMAPWELDELKECRDKVEAFHMVPEDFMEHLYEMIGEVQRVGEASPDVKWFNTLECYKDKMQGSLWIPNSKRFACVDMLLAPNYLLQVTTNKDHGIKSKPFKAFLKSMRENKWIHSSEEVALIFVVPQDQIKEFKKQNFKTGTNRVDSKATKELLDVKQYIMGIDLQAELRQAPRRMRTRRTRTER
;
A
#
# COMPACT_ATOMS: atom_id res chain seq x y z
N MET A 1 44.62 -76.67 26.28
CA MET A 1 44.60 -76.98 27.75
C MET A 1 46.04 -76.99 28.24
N PRO A 2 46.37 -76.63 29.51
CA PRO A 2 45.60 -76.02 30.62
C PRO A 2 46.01 -74.54 30.87
N LYS A 3 45.17 -73.62 31.40
CA LYS A 3 44.61 -73.40 32.77
C LYS A 3 45.70 -73.02 33.82
N ALA A 4 45.51 -72.11 34.78
CA ALA A 4 44.46 -71.13 35.09
C ALA A 4 44.88 -70.23 36.29
N LYS A 5 44.35 -68.99 36.26
CA LYS A 5 43.77 -68.12 37.31
C LYS A 5 44.28 -68.12 38.77
N SER A 6 44.44 -66.89 39.30
CA SER A 6 43.75 -66.30 40.48
C SER A 6 44.33 -64.89 40.74
N ALA A 7 43.77 -63.89 41.43
CA ALA A 7 42.46 -63.25 41.52
C ALA A 7 42.63 -62.05 42.50
N ARG A 8 41.90 -60.95 42.27
CA ARG A 8 41.54 -59.81 43.17
C ARG A 8 42.59 -58.75 43.54
N GLY A 9 42.23 -57.51 43.20
CA GLY A 9 42.62 -56.26 43.86
C GLY A 9 41.68 -55.13 43.41
N THR A 10 41.00 -54.49 44.36
CA THR A 10 39.93 -53.49 44.15
C THR A 10 40.37 -52.06 44.46
N ARG A 11 39.82 -51.11 43.68
CA ARG A 11 39.50 -49.68 43.95
C ARG A 11 40.64 -48.71 44.30
N ASN A 12 40.88 -47.72 43.42
CA ASN A 12 40.47 -46.31 43.64
C ASN A 12 40.87 -45.38 42.47
N SER A 13 39.91 -44.50 42.15
CA SER A 13 39.87 -43.13 41.59
C SER A 13 40.98 -42.54 40.69
N PRO A 14 40.62 -41.59 39.78
CA PRO A 14 41.37 -41.33 38.56
C PRO A 14 42.09 -39.96 38.49
N ILE A 15 43.23 -40.01 37.79
CA ILE A 15 43.65 -39.17 36.65
C ILE A 15 43.98 -37.68 36.91
N SER A 16 45.25 -37.37 36.70
CA SER A 16 45.75 -36.11 36.12
C SER A 16 46.97 -36.39 35.23
N ARG A 17 47.25 -35.44 34.31
CA ARG A 17 48.40 -35.32 33.37
C ARG A 17 48.30 -36.09 32.05
N SER A 18 48.85 -35.63 30.93
CA SER A 18 49.15 -34.33 30.29
C SER A 18 49.89 -34.70 29.01
N SER A 19 49.55 -34.07 27.87
CA SER A 19 50.37 -33.82 26.65
C SER A 19 51.18 -34.98 26.02
N THR A 20 51.30 -35.16 24.69
CA THR A 20 51.91 -34.20 23.74
C THR A 20 51.74 -34.71 22.29
N THR A 21 51.31 -33.83 21.37
CA THR A 21 51.72 -33.65 19.94
C THR A 21 51.50 -34.77 18.90
N ASN A 22 51.05 -34.55 17.65
CA ASN A 22 51.44 -33.48 16.72
C ASN A 22 50.48 -33.34 15.50
N ASN A 23 50.26 -32.07 15.10
CA ASN A 23 50.25 -31.51 13.74
C ASN A 23 49.03 -31.47 12.76
N LYS A 24 48.79 -30.21 12.34
CA LYS A 24 48.34 -29.64 11.04
C LYS A 24 46.83 -29.42 10.76
N SER A 25 46.34 -28.21 11.07
CA SER A 25 45.97 -27.15 10.10
C SER A 25 45.24 -25.98 10.81
N PRO A 26 45.36 -24.73 10.36
CA PRO A 26 45.26 -23.56 11.21
C PRO A 26 43.82 -23.05 11.36
N ALA A 27 43.46 -22.69 12.59
CA ALA A 27 42.39 -21.76 12.85
C ALA A 27 42.77 -20.38 12.27
N LYS A 28 42.02 -19.92 11.26
CA LYS A 28 41.85 -18.49 11.03
C LYS A 28 40.57 -18.08 11.74
N SER A 29 40.72 -17.19 12.72
CA SER A 29 39.61 -16.37 13.20
C SER A 29 38.96 -15.71 11.99
N LYS A 30 37.64 -15.87 11.81
CA LYS A 30 36.89 -14.90 11.04
C LYS A 30 36.60 -13.74 11.99
N ASN A 31 37.54 -12.80 12.00
CA ASN A 31 37.29 -11.44 12.42
C ASN A 31 36.02 -10.95 11.69
N ASN A 32 35.03 -10.47 12.43
CA ASN A 32 34.13 -9.45 11.90
C ASN A 32 34.95 -8.16 11.80
N GLU A 33 35.81 -8.05 10.79
CA GLU A 33 36.24 -6.73 10.32
C GLU A 33 35.10 -6.21 9.45
N SER A 34 34.54 -5.06 9.83
CA SER A 34 33.80 -4.21 8.90
C SER A 34 34.68 -3.99 7.65
N PRO A 35 34.11 -3.98 6.43
CA PRO A 35 34.88 -3.75 5.22
C PRO A 35 35.66 -2.44 5.39
N LYS A 36 36.99 -2.50 5.21
CA LYS A 36 37.83 -1.31 5.36
C LYS A 36 37.33 -0.24 4.39
N PRO A 37 37.10 0.99 4.87
CA PRO A 37 36.53 2.05 4.04
C PRO A 37 37.42 2.33 2.84
N ILE A 38 36.81 2.26 1.65
CA ILE A 38 37.49 2.36 0.36
C ILE A 38 37.37 3.80 -0.13
N LYS A 39 38.43 4.35 -0.74
CA LYS A 39 38.37 5.64 -1.41
C LYS A 39 37.69 5.49 -2.77
N LEU A 40 36.55 6.15 -2.94
CA LEU A 40 35.80 6.24 -4.18
C LEU A 40 36.24 7.50 -4.95
N LYS A 41 36.45 7.38 -6.26
CA LYS A 41 36.61 8.52 -7.16
C LYS A 41 35.34 8.66 -7.99
N LEU A 42 34.60 9.74 -7.76
CA LEU A 42 33.30 10.02 -8.36
C LEU A 42 33.46 11.15 -9.38
N PHE A 43 32.92 11.01 -10.58
CA PHE A 43 32.90 12.03 -11.62
C PHE A 43 31.54 12.75 -11.61
N CYS A 44 31.56 14.02 -11.25
CA CYS A 44 30.40 14.88 -11.10
C CYS A 44 30.12 15.64 -12.40
N LEU A 45 28.88 15.55 -12.87
CA LEU A 45 28.35 16.22 -14.04
C LEU A 45 27.34 17.27 -13.60
N VAL A 46 27.58 18.52 -13.97
CA VAL A 46 26.69 19.67 -13.70
C VAL A 46 26.31 20.27 -15.04
N GLU A 47 25.02 20.58 -15.22
CA GLU A 47 24.52 21.17 -16.47
C GLU A 47 25.16 22.55 -16.70
N GLY A 48 25.86 22.71 -17.84
CA GLY A 48 26.52 23.96 -18.22
C GLY A 48 27.95 24.15 -17.70
N GLU A 49 28.48 23.21 -16.90
CA GLU A 49 29.82 23.29 -16.30
C GLU A 49 30.71 22.10 -16.71
N PRO A 50 32.04 22.25 -16.72
CA PRO A 50 32.93 21.13 -17.02
C PRO A 50 32.86 20.06 -15.92
N ALA A 51 32.89 18.80 -16.33
CA ALA A 51 32.91 17.66 -15.43
C ALA A 51 34.15 17.70 -14.51
N PHE A 52 33.97 17.35 -13.24
CA PHE A 52 35.06 17.32 -12.26
C PHE A 52 34.96 16.07 -11.38
N SER A 53 36.06 15.67 -10.74
CA SER A 53 36.07 14.49 -9.87
C SER A 53 36.23 14.83 -8.39
N VAL A 54 35.47 14.14 -7.54
CA VAL A 54 35.55 14.18 -6.08
C VAL A 54 36.05 12.84 -5.57
N ILE A 55 36.93 12.88 -4.55
CA ILE A 55 37.41 11.68 -3.86
C ILE A 55 36.78 11.66 -2.47
N ILE A 56 36.06 10.60 -2.14
CA ILE A 56 35.37 10.43 -0.86
C ILE A 56 35.52 9.00 -0.36
N ARG A 57 35.38 8.75 0.95
CA ARG A 57 35.41 7.39 1.48
C ARG A 57 34.03 6.75 1.47
N SER A 58 33.96 5.43 1.30
CA SER A 58 32.71 4.68 1.23
C SER A 58 31.91 4.65 2.54
N ASP A 59 32.55 4.92 3.69
CA ASP A 59 31.90 5.03 5.01
C ASP A 59 31.31 6.42 5.30
N GLN A 60 31.52 7.37 4.39
CA GLN A 60 30.93 8.71 4.52
C GLN A 60 29.51 8.75 3.97
N THR A 61 28.74 9.72 4.45
CA THR A 61 27.32 9.87 4.13
C THR A 61 27.10 10.61 2.81
N ILE A 62 25.85 10.66 2.36
CA ILE A 62 25.45 11.45 1.19
C ILE A 62 25.62 12.96 1.46
N ASP A 63 25.46 13.43 2.70
CA ASP A 63 25.71 14.84 3.05
C ASP A 63 27.18 15.20 2.96
N ASP A 64 28.06 14.33 3.48
CA ASP A 64 29.51 14.52 3.33
C ASP A 64 29.91 14.60 1.84
N LEU A 65 29.22 13.84 0.98
CA LEU A 65 29.41 13.91 -0.47
C LEU A 65 28.93 15.24 -1.06
N LYS A 66 27.75 15.74 -0.66
CA LYS A 66 27.25 17.05 -1.10
C LYS A 66 28.18 18.18 -0.70
N ASP A 67 28.71 18.14 0.53
CA ASP A 67 29.69 19.10 1.03
C ASP A 67 30.99 19.02 0.23
N ALA A 68 31.49 17.81 -0.04
CA ALA A 68 32.71 17.62 -0.84
C ALA A 68 32.55 18.08 -2.30
N ILE A 69 31.37 17.86 -2.90
CA ILE A 69 31.04 18.33 -4.26
C ILE A 69 31.01 19.86 -4.29
N LYS A 70 30.34 20.49 -3.33
CA LYS A 70 30.24 21.95 -3.26
C LYS A 70 31.60 22.60 -3.05
N ALA A 71 32.40 22.09 -2.11
CA ALA A 71 33.75 22.60 -1.83
C ALA A 71 34.69 22.46 -3.05
N LYS A 72 34.46 21.47 -3.91
CA LYS A 72 35.30 21.23 -5.09
C LYS A 72 35.00 22.19 -6.25
N ASN A 73 33.78 22.72 -6.34
CA ASN A 73 33.36 23.66 -7.38
C ASN A 73 32.39 24.72 -6.82
N GLU A 74 32.87 25.56 -5.90
CA GLU A 74 32.06 26.56 -5.20
C GLU A 74 31.36 27.55 -6.15
N ASN A 75 32.00 27.88 -7.28
CA ASN A 75 31.48 28.82 -8.26
C ASN A 75 30.20 28.30 -8.95
N ALA A 76 30.18 27.01 -9.32
CA ALA A 76 29.02 26.38 -9.97
C ALA A 76 27.80 26.27 -9.05
N PHE A 77 27.99 26.35 -7.72
CA PHE A 77 26.94 26.22 -6.71
C PHE A 77 26.75 27.48 -5.87
N ASN A 78 27.23 28.63 -6.36
CA ASN A 78 27.21 29.87 -5.60
C ASN A 78 25.77 30.25 -5.21
N GLY A 79 25.58 30.48 -3.91
CA GLY A 79 24.29 30.81 -3.32
C GLY A 79 23.43 29.60 -2.93
N THR A 80 23.74 28.36 -3.33
CA THR A 80 22.97 27.14 -2.97
C THR A 80 23.62 26.43 -1.77
N ASP A 81 22.83 26.03 -0.78
CA ASP A 81 23.35 25.25 0.35
C ASP A 81 23.68 23.82 -0.11
N ALA A 82 24.72 23.19 0.44
CA ALA A 82 25.13 21.85 0.03
C ALA A 82 23.98 20.85 0.19
N LYS A 83 23.21 20.96 1.27
CA LYS A 83 22.03 20.12 1.54
C LYS A 83 20.97 20.19 0.44
N ASP A 84 20.87 21.32 -0.26
CA ASP A 84 19.86 21.58 -1.30
C ASP A 84 20.27 20.96 -2.66
N LEU A 85 21.50 20.44 -2.79
CA LEU A 85 21.93 19.75 -4.00
C LEU A 85 21.20 18.41 -4.15
N ILE A 86 20.74 18.12 -5.37
CA ILE A 86 20.13 16.84 -5.73
C ILE A 86 21.20 16.01 -6.45
N LEU A 87 21.51 14.83 -5.91
CA LEU A 87 22.49 13.91 -6.48
C LEU A 87 21.78 12.72 -7.13
N LYS A 88 22.13 12.43 -8.38
CA LYS A 88 21.59 11.32 -9.16
C LYS A 88 22.73 10.41 -9.63
N LEU A 89 22.69 9.15 -9.22
CA LEU A 89 23.69 8.14 -9.58
C LEU A 89 23.36 7.50 -10.92
N ILE A 90 24.38 7.38 -11.78
CA ILE A 90 24.29 6.64 -13.05
C ILE A 90 24.68 5.17 -12.81
N PRO A 91 23.86 4.18 -13.21
CA PRO A 91 24.18 2.76 -13.08
C PRO A 91 25.44 2.34 -13.89
N ASN A 92 26.22 1.40 -13.33
CA ASN A 92 27.49 0.93 -13.92
C ASN A 92 27.33 0.38 -15.35
N GLY A 93 28.28 0.72 -16.23
CA GLY A 93 28.39 0.18 -17.61
C GLY A 93 28.12 1.17 -18.75
N SER A 94 27.75 2.43 -18.43
CA SER A 94 27.40 3.44 -19.44
C SER A 94 28.62 4.24 -19.91
N THR A 95 28.77 4.44 -21.23
CA THR A 95 29.82 5.28 -21.83
C THR A 95 29.45 6.77 -21.80
N VAL A 96 30.44 7.67 -21.88
CA VAL A 96 30.22 9.14 -21.86
C VAL A 96 29.29 9.61 -23.00
N GLU A 97 29.30 8.91 -24.12
CA GLU A 97 28.48 9.20 -25.31
C GLU A 97 27.02 8.76 -25.15
N GLU A 98 26.74 7.73 -24.33
CA GLU A 98 25.38 7.32 -23.97
C GLU A 98 24.73 8.28 -22.96
N LEU A 99 25.51 8.99 -22.14
CA LEU A 99 25.02 9.95 -21.13
C LEU A 99 24.30 11.15 -21.74
N CYS A 100 24.68 11.57 -22.96
CA CYS A 100 24.01 12.67 -23.67
C CYS A 100 22.63 12.27 -24.24
N LYS A 101 22.31 10.97 -24.24
CA LYS A 101 21.06 10.40 -24.80
C LYS A 101 20.23 9.61 -23.77
N PHE A 102 20.66 9.60 -22.51
CA PHE A 102 20.04 8.80 -21.46
C PHE A 102 18.73 9.46 -20.97
N PRO A 103 17.61 8.73 -20.85
CA PRO A 103 16.36 9.28 -20.31
C PRO A 103 16.54 9.69 -18.84
N LYS A 104 16.13 10.91 -18.47
CA LYS A 104 16.29 11.44 -17.10
C LYS A 104 15.49 10.65 -16.05
N GLU A 105 14.53 9.82 -16.46
CA GLU A 105 13.64 9.06 -15.55
C GLU A 105 14.24 7.76 -14.96
N SER A 106 15.39 7.28 -15.43
CA SER A 106 15.99 6.01 -14.95
C SER A 106 17.13 6.18 -13.92
N LEU A 107 17.38 7.40 -13.46
CA LEU A 107 18.49 7.71 -12.54
C LEU A 107 18.11 7.46 -11.09
N LYS A 108 19.00 6.81 -10.32
CA LYS A 108 18.78 6.59 -8.88
C LYS A 108 19.09 7.88 -8.12
N VAL A 109 18.08 8.51 -7.53
CA VAL A 109 18.27 9.67 -6.64
C VAL A 109 18.87 9.19 -5.32
N LEU A 110 19.89 9.90 -4.83
CA LEU A 110 20.48 9.68 -3.51
C LEU A 110 19.76 10.60 -2.51
N ASP A 111 18.63 10.14 -1.98
CA ASP A 111 17.69 10.94 -1.17
C ASP A 111 17.78 10.66 0.35
N ASN A 112 18.35 9.53 0.75
CA ASN A 112 18.54 9.19 2.15
C ASN A 112 19.85 9.74 2.71
N VAL A 113 19.76 10.94 3.26
CA VAL A 113 20.83 11.76 3.84
C VAL A 113 21.78 11.00 4.79
N LEU A 114 21.24 10.07 5.59
CA LEU A 114 22.00 9.32 6.61
C LEU A 114 22.58 8.00 6.11
N GLU A 115 22.34 7.65 4.85
CA GLU A 115 22.82 6.40 4.28
C GLU A 115 24.29 6.51 3.86
N GLU A 116 25.11 5.55 4.31
CA GLU A 116 26.52 5.48 3.95
C GLU A 116 26.70 5.03 2.49
N LEU A 117 27.68 5.60 1.80
CA LEU A 117 27.94 5.37 0.38
C LEU A 117 28.22 3.90 0.03
N HIS A 118 28.75 3.10 0.96
CA HIS A 118 29.00 1.66 0.75
C HIS A 118 27.70 0.88 0.42
N THR A 119 26.54 1.38 0.81
CA THR A 119 25.23 0.77 0.45
C THR A 119 24.95 0.87 -1.05
N TYR A 120 25.53 1.87 -1.70
CA TYR A 120 25.44 2.11 -3.13
C TYR A 120 26.62 1.48 -3.90
N PHE A 121 27.75 1.26 -3.23
CA PHE A 121 28.98 0.71 -3.81
C PHE A 121 29.56 -0.44 -2.96
N PRO A 122 28.85 -1.59 -2.85
CA PRO A 122 29.18 -2.65 -1.89
C PRO A 122 30.52 -3.37 -2.15
N ASP A 123 30.98 -3.40 -3.41
CA ASP A 123 32.20 -4.14 -3.82
C ASP A 123 33.42 -3.24 -4.06
N GLY A 124 33.32 -1.93 -3.72
CA GLY A 124 34.27 -0.93 -4.18
C GLY A 124 34.10 -0.63 -5.68
N ALA A 125 34.60 0.52 -6.13
CA ALA A 125 34.54 0.90 -7.55
C ALA A 125 35.39 -0.09 -8.37
N ALA A 126 34.80 -1.19 -8.83
CA ALA A 126 35.45 -2.17 -9.69
C ALA A 126 35.80 -1.49 -11.02
N ASP A 127 37.08 -1.12 -11.21
CA ASP A 127 37.81 -0.58 -12.38
C ASP A 127 37.12 0.45 -13.32
N ASN A 128 35.87 0.80 -13.08
CA ASN A 128 35.02 1.63 -13.92
C ASN A 128 34.75 3.00 -13.25
N PRO A 129 34.75 4.09 -14.03
CA PRO A 129 34.43 5.41 -13.51
C PRO A 129 32.97 5.49 -13.06
N ILE A 130 32.74 6.01 -11.84
CA ILE A 130 31.40 6.25 -11.29
C ILE A 130 30.97 7.67 -11.64
N TYR A 131 29.80 7.84 -12.25
CA TYR A 131 29.27 9.16 -12.62
C TYR A 131 28.07 9.57 -11.76
N ILE A 132 28.04 10.84 -11.35
CA ILE A 132 26.96 11.46 -10.57
C ILE A 132 26.52 12.75 -11.26
N ILE A 133 25.22 12.88 -11.51
CA ILE A 133 24.61 14.15 -11.95
C ILE A 133 24.24 14.96 -10.71
N VAL A 134 24.65 16.23 -10.71
CA VAL A 134 24.41 17.18 -9.62
C VAL A 134 23.48 18.28 -10.12
N GLU A 135 22.28 18.36 -9.56
CA GLU A 135 21.27 19.35 -9.94
C GLU A 135 21.08 20.40 -8.83
N VAL A 136 21.01 21.67 -9.24
CA VAL A 136 20.66 22.80 -8.38
C VAL A 136 19.17 23.12 -8.56
N PRO A 137 18.36 23.15 -7.49
CA PRO A 137 16.95 23.54 -7.58
C PRO A 137 16.82 24.97 -8.12
N LYS A 138 16.04 25.17 -9.20
CA LYS A 138 15.85 26.49 -9.81
C LYS A 138 15.19 27.45 -8.82
N ARG A 139 15.88 28.54 -8.47
CA ARG A 139 15.35 29.60 -7.60
C ARG A 139 14.39 30.51 -8.37
N VAL A 140 13.16 30.64 -7.87
CA VAL A 140 12.18 31.64 -8.32
C VAL A 140 12.68 33.04 -7.94
N SER A 141 12.45 34.03 -8.82
CA SER A 141 13.05 35.37 -8.76
C SER A 141 12.65 36.20 -7.54
N LYS A 142 13.60 37.03 -7.10
CA LYS A 142 13.67 37.90 -5.92
C LYS A 142 12.53 38.91 -5.63
N ARG A 143 11.41 38.93 -6.35
CA ARG A 143 10.32 39.90 -6.10
C ARG A 143 9.26 39.43 -5.10
N ASP A 144 9.19 38.14 -4.82
CA ASP A 144 8.15 37.58 -3.94
C ASP A 144 8.60 37.37 -2.48
N ARG A 145 9.84 37.77 -2.13
CA ARG A 145 10.44 37.47 -0.81
C ARG A 145 10.22 38.56 0.25
N ASP A 146 10.01 39.81 -0.14
CA ASP A 146 9.94 40.92 0.83
C ASP A 146 8.57 41.05 1.55
N GLN A 147 7.62 40.13 1.34
CA GLN A 147 6.35 40.09 2.09
C GLN A 147 6.26 38.98 3.14
N LEU A 148 7.28 38.12 3.30
CA LEU A 148 7.20 36.95 4.19
C LEU A 148 8.18 36.97 5.39
N GLU A 149 9.09 37.95 5.50
CA GLU A 149 10.15 37.93 6.54
C GLU A 149 9.87 38.80 7.79
N ASN A 150 8.68 39.40 7.95
CA ASN A 150 8.39 40.24 9.12
C ASN A 150 7.65 39.58 10.30
N ASP A 151 7.23 38.31 10.22
CA ASP A 151 6.40 37.69 11.28
C ASP A 151 7.06 36.52 12.05
N GLU A 152 8.33 36.18 11.80
CA GLU A 152 8.98 35.03 12.48
C GLU A 152 9.77 35.36 13.75
N SER A 153 9.82 36.61 14.21
CA SER A 153 10.63 36.97 15.39
C SER A 153 9.89 36.96 16.73
N ASP A 154 8.75 36.29 16.87
CA ASP A 154 8.04 36.30 18.16
C ASP A 154 7.19 35.07 18.45
N ARG A 155 7.81 33.86 18.45
CA ARG A 155 7.15 32.66 19.01
C ARG A 155 8.11 31.56 19.46
N SER A 156 9.18 31.93 20.17
CA SER A 156 9.92 30.98 21.02
C SER A 156 9.43 31.06 22.47
N SER A 157 8.35 30.34 22.81
CA SER A 157 8.23 29.81 24.17
C SER A 157 7.35 28.56 24.21
N SER A 158 8.02 27.48 24.58
CA SER A 158 7.47 26.14 24.75
C SER A 158 6.36 26.12 25.80
N LYS A 159 5.13 25.84 25.39
CA LYS A 159 4.11 25.23 26.25
C LYS A 159 3.53 24.01 25.53
N LYS A 160 3.61 22.86 26.20
CA LYS A 160 2.82 21.66 25.88
C LYS A 160 1.34 22.06 25.87
N VAL A 161 0.77 22.29 24.69
CA VAL A 161 -0.66 22.59 24.53
C VAL A 161 -1.37 21.31 24.11
N LYS A 162 -2.31 20.89 24.95
CA LYS A 162 -3.41 19.98 24.62
C LYS A 162 -4.09 20.52 23.37
N LEU A 163 -4.21 19.70 22.33
CA LEU A 163 -4.82 20.07 21.04
C LEU A 163 -6.31 20.40 21.25
N GLU A 164 -6.64 21.66 21.56
CA GLU A 164 -8.01 22.17 21.53
C GLU A 164 -8.34 22.56 20.08
N THR A 165 -9.28 21.82 19.51
CA THR A 165 -9.85 21.95 18.16
C THR A 165 -10.61 23.27 18.00
N MET A 166 -10.33 24.03 16.93
CA MET A 166 -11.09 25.23 16.57
C MET A 166 -12.51 24.89 16.13
N SER A 167 -13.50 25.56 16.74
CA SER A 167 -14.90 25.61 16.32
C SER A 167 -15.08 26.37 15.00
N LEU A 168 -16.23 26.20 14.32
CA LEU A 168 -16.54 26.95 13.08
C LEU A 168 -16.47 28.46 13.27
N LEU A 169 -16.91 28.96 14.42
CA LEU A 169 -16.84 30.38 14.76
C LEU A 169 -15.37 30.86 14.83
N GLU A 170 -14.50 30.07 15.45
CA GLU A 170 -13.06 30.37 15.53
C GLU A 170 -12.40 30.27 14.15
N ALA A 171 -12.77 29.29 13.33
CA ALA A 171 -12.26 29.14 11.96
C ALA A 171 -12.65 30.35 11.07
N ILE A 172 -13.88 30.85 11.18
CA ILE A 172 -14.32 32.07 10.48
C ILE A 172 -13.61 33.29 11.07
N SER A 173 -13.48 33.38 12.39
CA SER A 173 -12.84 34.53 13.06
C SER A 173 -11.33 34.60 12.82
N ALA A 174 -10.69 33.47 12.52
CA ALA A 174 -9.29 33.40 12.07
C ALA A 174 -9.10 33.92 10.63
N THR A 175 -10.20 34.25 9.93
CA THR A 175 -10.21 34.89 8.62
C THR A 175 -10.81 36.29 8.71
N GLU A 176 -10.65 37.09 7.66
CA GLU A 176 -11.29 38.42 7.56
C GLU A 176 -12.79 38.35 7.16
N LEU A 177 -13.44 37.19 7.36
CA LEU A 177 -14.80 36.92 6.85
C LEU A 177 -15.90 36.99 7.93
N ALA A 178 -15.55 37.30 9.18
CA ALA A 178 -16.48 37.35 10.30
C ALA A 178 -17.70 38.27 10.03
N GLN A 179 -17.50 39.43 9.42
CA GLN A 179 -18.59 40.37 9.09
C GLN A 179 -19.57 39.83 8.06
N LYS A 180 -19.12 38.91 7.19
CA LYS A 180 -19.91 38.34 6.10
C LYS A 180 -20.62 37.06 6.52
N ALA A 181 -19.89 36.16 7.19
CA ALA A 181 -20.37 34.82 7.52
C ALA A 181 -20.96 34.66 8.93
N ILE A 182 -20.97 35.71 9.77
CA ILE A 182 -21.62 35.66 11.08
C ILE A 182 -22.88 36.52 11.03
N ILE A 183 -24.04 35.88 10.88
CA ILE A 183 -25.34 36.55 10.79
C ILE A 183 -26.04 36.42 12.14
N ASN A 184 -26.31 37.54 12.81
CA ASN A 184 -26.93 37.58 14.14
C ASN A 184 -26.20 36.72 15.19
N GLY A 185 -24.86 36.66 15.12
CA GLY A 185 -24.03 35.86 16.03
C GLY A 185 -23.96 34.37 15.69
N VAL A 186 -24.59 33.94 14.58
CA VAL A 186 -24.57 32.54 14.12
C VAL A 186 -23.70 32.42 12.87
N PRO A 187 -22.70 31.54 12.86
CA PRO A 187 -21.96 31.18 11.65
C PRO A 187 -22.86 30.61 10.55
N ASP A 188 -22.79 31.19 9.36
CA ASP A 188 -23.45 30.72 8.14
C ASP A 188 -22.43 30.71 6.98
N PRO A 189 -21.84 29.55 6.66
CA PRO A 189 -20.89 29.46 5.55
C PRO A 189 -21.58 29.54 4.16
N SER A 190 -22.91 29.46 4.07
CA SER A 190 -23.61 29.41 2.78
C SER A 190 -23.50 30.70 1.96
N VAL A 191 -23.24 31.84 2.62
CA VAL A 191 -23.07 33.16 2.01
C VAL A 191 -21.66 33.45 1.49
N LEU A 192 -20.69 32.57 1.80
CA LEU A 192 -19.29 32.72 1.39
C LEU A 192 -19.07 32.19 -0.02
N SER A 193 -18.33 32.87 -0.87
CA SER A 193 -17.82 32.35 -2.16
C SER A 193 -16.95 31.11 -1.99
N SER A 194 -16.68 30.39 -3.07
CA SER A 194 -15.94 29.13 -2.98
C SER A 194 -14.49 29.32 -2.52
N LYS A 195 -13.82 30.41 -2.92
CA LYS A 195 -12.51 30.79 -2.38
C LYS A 195 -12.56 31.10 -0.89
N GLU A 196 -13.58 31.82 -0.44
CA GLU A 196 -13.76 32.14 0.98
C GLU A 196 -14.03 30.88 1.81
N LEU A 197 -14.82 29.93 1.28
CA LEU A 197 -15.03 28.61 1.89
C LEU A 197 -13.72 27.83 2.03
N VAL A 198 -12.84 27.88 1.04
CA VAL A 198 -11.50 27.26 1.12
C VAL A 198 -10.68 27.89 2.24
N SER A 199 -10.70 29.22 2.42
CA SER A 199 -10.00 29.90 3.51
C SER A 199 -10.53 29.51 4.89
N VAL A 200 -11.86 29.36 5.05
CA VAL A 200 -12.44 28.86 6.31
C VAL A 200 -12.09 27.39 6.54
N LEU A 201 -12.11 26.56 5.48
CA LEU A 201 -11.71 25.16 5.56
C LEU A 201 -10.24 25.02 5.98
N ASP A 202 -9.35 25.90 5.51
CA ASP A 202 -7.93 25.90 5.90
C ASP A 202 -7.75 26.12 7.41
N ASN A 203 -8.73 26.70 8.10
CA ASN A 203 -8.72 26.86 9.56
C ASN A 203 -9.55 25.79 10.29
N THR A 204 -10.04 24.76 9.58
CA THR A 204 -10.88 23.70 10.13
C THR A 204 -10.16 22.35 10.20
N GLY A 205 -10.20 21.69 11.35
CA GLY A 205 -9.54 20.39 11.56
C GLY A 205 -8.02 20.51 11.65
N THR A 206 -7.31 19.45 11.28
CA THR A 206 -5.84 19.37 11.37
C THR A 206 -5.19 19.35 9.99
N SER A 207 -4.01 19.97 9.86
CA SER A 207 -3.24 19.96 8.61
C SER A 207 -2.70 18.56 8.29
N VAL A 208 -2.81 18.14 7.04
CA VAL A 208 -2.27 16.85 6.58
C VAL A 208 -0.82 17.01 6.14
N THR A 209 0.06 16.13 6.63
CA THR A 209 1.50 16.16 6.29
C THR A 209 1.78 15.53 4.93
N ARG A 210 2.94 15.84 4.34
CA ARG A 210 3.36 15.30 3.02
C ARG A 210 3.51 13.77 2.98
N ASN A 211 3.67 13.13 4.13
CA ASN A 211 3.83 11.68 4.24
C ASN A 211 2.49 10.93 4.22
N ASP A 212 1.37 11.65 4.34
CA ASP A 212 0.04 11.06 4.29
C ASP A 212 -0.33 10.69 2.85
N LEU A 213 -0.96 9.53 2.67
CA LEU A 213 -1.36 9.05 1.34
C LEU A 213 -2.36 10.00 0.66
N TYR A 214 -3.27 10.63 1.41
CA TYR A 214 -4.26 11.54 0.83
C TYR A 214 -3.64 12.86 0.34
N TYR A 215 -2.41 13.18 0.77
CA TYR A 215 -1.66 14.32 0.22
C TYR A 215 -1.35 14.16 -1.28
N SER A 216 -1.35 12.92 -1.80
CA SER A 216 -1.13 12.62 -3.22
C SER A 216 -2.24 13.16 -4.13
N ILE A 217 -3.49 13.23 -3.65
CA ILE A 217 -4.66 13.61 -4.47
C ILE A 217 -4.54 15.02 -5.05
N PRO A 218 -4.41 16.10 -4.24
CA PRO A 218 -4.32 17.46 -4.78
C PRO A 218 -3.04 17.66 -5.62
N ARG A 219 -1.96 16.96 -5.28
CA ARG A 219 -0.70 17.03 -6.05
C ARG A 219 -0.81 16.42 -7.42
N THR A 220 -1.47 15.26 -7.50
CA THR A 220 -1.79 14.62 -8.77
C THR A 220 -2.74 15.49 -9.59
N ALA A 221 -3.74 16.10 -8.95
CA ALA A 221 -4.66 17.01 -9.62
C ALA A 221 -3.94 18.24 -10.21
N ILE A 222 -2.94 18.80 -9.52
CA ILE A 222 -2.10 19.89 -10.04
C ILE A 222 -1.32 19.42 -11.28
N SER A 223 -0.69 18.24 -11.25
CA SER A 223 0.07 17.73 -12.41
C SER A 223 -0.81 17.40 -13.62
N LEU A 224 -2.10 17.17 -13.41
CA LEU A 224 -3.07 16.86 -14.46
C LEU A 224 -3.94 18.06 -14.85
N GLN A 225 -3.58 19.26 -14.43
CA GLN A 225 -4.29 20.47 -14.85
C GLN A 225 -4.23 20.58 -16.39
N ASN A 226 -5.38 20.76 -17.03
CA ASN A 226 -5.56 20.79 -18.48
C ASN A 226 -5.35 19.45 -19.22
N ALA A 227 -5.21 18.32 -18.51
CA ALA A 227 -5.08 17.02 -19.15
C ALA A 227 -6.44 16.51 -19.70
N SER A 228 -6.39 15.80 -20.82
CA SER A 228 -7.57 15.12 -21.40
C SER A 228 -7.85 13.81 -20.67
N PHE A 229 -8.74 13.82 -19.67
CA PHE A 229 -9.09 12.62 -18.90
C PHE A 229 -9.73 11.49 -19.73
N GLN A 230 -10.15 11.77 -20.96
CA GLN A 230 -10.65 10.75 -21.89
C GLN A 230 -9.52 9.88 -22.45
N GLU A 231 -8.31 10.45 -22.57
CA GLU A 231 -7.12 9.78 -23.14
C GLU A 231 -6.20 9.18 -22.08
N ILE A 232 -6.47 9.44 -20.79
CA ILE A 232 -5.65 8.91 -19.69
C ILE A 232 -6.10 7.50 -19.35
N ASP A 233 -5.17 6.55 -19.43
CA ASP A 233 -5.38 5.16 -19.02
C ASP A 233 -4.71 4.83 -17.69
N VAL A 234 -3.69 5.60 -17.30
CA VAL A 234 -3.02 5.49 -16.01
C VAL A 234 -2.74 6.87 -15.45
N ILE A 235 -3.10 7.07 -14.19
CA ILE A 235 -2.71 8.24 -13.40
C ILE A 235 -1.61 7.80 -12.44
N SER A 236 -0.44 8.43 -12.52
CA SER A 236 0.68 8.17 -11.61
C SER A 236 0.82 9.30 -10.59
N SER A 237 1.02 8.93 -9.34
CA SER A 237 1.22 9.89 -8.25
C SER A 237 2.63 10.51 -8.32
N PRO A 238 2.77 11.84 -8.18
CA PRO A 238 4.07 12.50 -8.27
C PRO A 238 5.02 12.14 -7.12
N TRP A 239 6.32 12.28 -7.35
CA TRP A 239 7.41 12.08 -6.37
C TRP A 239 7.43 10.70 -5.69
N GLY A 240 6.94 9.66 -6.38
CA GLY A 240 6.97 8.29 -5.88
C GLY A 240 6.04 8.03 -4.69
N THR A 241 5.14 8.97 -4.39
CA THR A 241 4.08 8.81 -3.39
C THR A 241 3.03 7.79 -3.85
N LYS A 242 2.24 7.26 -2.91
CA LYS A 242 1.23 6.23 -3.21
C LYS A 242 -0.16 6.81 -3.05
N PHE A 243 -1.09 6.36 -3.88
CA PHE A 243 -2.50 6.73 -3.74
C PHE A 243 -3.13 6.10 -2.49
N PRO A 244 -4.08 6.79 -1.84
CA PRO A 244 -4.89 6.19 -0.80
C PRO A 244 -5.72 5.04 -1.39
N VAL A 245 -6.16 4.11 -0.55
CA VAL A 245 -6.86 2.86 -0.92
C VAL A 245 -5.96 1.86 -1.67
N LEU A 246 -5.37 2.27 -2.79
CA LEU A 246 -4.57 1.43 -3.69
C LEU A 246 -3.21 1.04 -3.10
N LYS A 247 -2.59 1.94 -2.31
CA LYS A 247 -1.24 1.76 -1.74
C LYS A 247 -0.15 1.47 -2.79
N VAL A 248 -0.40 1.84 -4.04
CA VAL A 248 0.51 1.82 -5.19
C VAL A 248 0.59 3.21 -5.81
N ARG A 249 1.57 3.42 -6.70
CA ARG A 249 1.84 4.72 -7.33
C ARG A 249 0.90 5.02 -8.49
N ASP A 250 0.41 3.96 -9.14
CA ASP A 250 -0.37 4.07 -10.36
C ASP A 250 -1.83 3.68 -10.09
N LEU A 251 -2.73 4.49 -10.61
CA LEU A 251 -4.16 4.24 -10.67
C LEU A 251 -4.52 3.98 -12.14
N TYR A 252 -4.91 2.74 -12.43
CA TYR A 252 -5.49 2.39 -13.73
C TYR A 252 -6.87 3.04 -13.89
N VAL A 253 -7.06 3.76 -14.98
CA VAL A 253 -8.29 4.49 -15.30
C VAL A 253 -9.15 3.66 -16.24
N ARG A 254 -10.10 2.95 -15.64
CA ARG A 254 -11.11 2.16 -16.35
C ARG A 254 -11.97 3.05 -17.26
N SER A 255 -12.39 2.54 -18.42
CA SER A 255 -13.40 3.20 -19.27
C SER A 255 -14.69 3.48 -18.48
N ALA A 256 -15.10 2.51 -17.65
CA ALA A 256 -16.23 2.63 -16.75
C ALA A 256 -16.09 3.78 -15.74
N PHE A 257 -14.87 4.18 -15.33
CA PHE A 257 -14.66 5.34 -14.47
C PHE A 257 -14.94 6.64 -15.22
N LYS A 258 -14.46 6.74 -16.47
CA LYS A 258 -14.66 7.91 -17.34
C LYS A 258 -16.16 8.15 -17.54
N GLU A 259 -16.89 7.12 -17.97
CA GLU A 259 -18.33 7.19 -18.19
C GLU A 259 -19.14 7.48 -16.91
N LEU A 260 -18.79 6.82 -15.81
CA LEU A 260 -19.50 7.00 -14.54
C LEU A 260 -19.33 8.42 -14.01
N TYR A 261 -18.11 8.98 -14.12
CA TYR A 261 -17.86 10.37 -13.77
C TYR A 261 -18.73 11.31 -14.60
N ASP A 262 -18.75 11.15 -15.93
CA ASP A 262 -19.52 12.01 -16.83
C ASP A 262 -21.03 11.92 -16.53
N LYS A 263 -21.56 10.71 -16.29
CA LYS A 263 -22.96 10.49 -15.88
C LYS A 263 -23.29 11.20 -14.57
N ILE A 264 -22.39 11.15 -13.59
CA ILE A 264 -22.59 11.80 -12.28
C ILE A 264 -22.55 13.32 -12.44
N ILE A 265 -21.53 13.87 -13.10
CA ILE A 265 -21.41 15.31 -13.29
C ILE A 265 -22.58 15.89 -14.07
N ASN A 266 -23.00 15.25 -15.16
CA ASN A 266 -24.13 15.73 -15.98
C ASN A 266 -25.46 15.73 -15.22
N LYS A 267 -25.61 14.82 -14.25
CA LYS A 267 -26.86 14.66 -13.52
C LYS A 267 -26.97 15.57 -12.29
N PHE A 268 -25.88 15.69 -11.53
CA PHE A 268 -25.87 16.43 -10.27
C PHE A 268 -25.32 17.85 -10.42
N GLY A 269 -24.74 18.17 -11.57
CA GLY A 269 -24.06 19.44 -11.84
C GLY A 269 -22.70 19.52 -11.16
N ILE A 270 -21.89 20.50 -11.57
CA ILE A 270 -20.72 20.97 -10.81
C ILE A 270 -20.98 22.35 -10.24
N ASP A 271 -21.70 23.19 -10.99
CA ASP A 271 -22.08 24.55 -10.59
C ASP A 271 -22.70 24.57 -9.19
N ARG A 272 -22.14 25.42 -8.35
CA ARG A 272 -22.53 25.63 -6.97
C ARG A 272 -23.97 26.10 -6.82
N ASP A 273 -24.49 26.87 -7.77
CA ASP A 273 -25.83 27.45 -7.68
C ASP A 273 -26.93 26.42 -8.01
N ILE A 274 -26.55 25.28 -8.61
CA ILE A 274 -27.45 24.18 -8.90
C ILE A 274 -27.67 23.34 -7.63
N LYS A 275 -28.88 23.38 -7.08
CA LYS A 275 -29.31 22.48 -6.01
C LYS A 275 -30.04 21.27 -6.63
N PRO A 276 -29.44 20.08 -6.64
CA PRO A 276 -30.14 18.90 -7.15
C PRO A 276 -31.27 18.50 -6.18
N ASP A 277 -32.43 18.14 -6.73
CA ASP A 277 -33.60 17.72 -5.93
C ASP A 277 -33.32 16.50 -5.05
N ALA A 278 -32.42 15.61 -5.50
CA ALA A 278 -31.91 14.48 -4.75
C ALA A 278 -30.38 14.45 -4.89
N PRO A 279 -29.61 15.01 -3.93
CA PRO A 279 -28.15 15.12 -4.04
C PRO A 279 -27.41 13.81 -3.81
N GLN A 280 -28.09 12.75 -3.37
CA GLN A 280 -27.45 11.50 -2.98
C GLN A 280 -27.54 10.43 -4.07
N MET A 281 -26.52 9.58 -4.12
CA MET A 281 -26.49 8.37 -4.95
C MET A 281 -25.77 7.23 -4.27
N VAL A 282 -26.15 6.00 -4.62
CA VAL A 282 -25.47 4.78 -4.20
C VAL A 282 -24.63 4.25 -5.37
N LEU A 283 -23.33 4.12 -5.16
CA LEU A 283 -22.43 3.40 -6.05
C LEU A 283 -22.18 2.01 -5.47
N THR A 284 -22.62 0.98 -6.20
CA THR A 284 -22.43 -0.41 -5.78
C THR A 284 -21.83 -1.28 -6.88
N GLY A 285 -21.54 -2.52 -6.55
CA GLY A 285 -20.80 -3.47 -7.38
C GLY A 285 -20.02 -4.42 -6.49
N THR A 286 -19.59 -5.55 -7.05
CA THR A 286 -18.91 -6.63 -6.32
C THR A 286 -17.70 -6.13 -5.52
N ALA A 287 -17.34 -6.86 -4.46
CA ALA A 287 -16.15 -6.53 -3.68
C ALA A 287 -14.90 -6.57 -4.59
N GLY A 288 -13.99 -5.61 -4.44
CA GLY A 288 -12.78 -5.53 -5.27
C GLY A 288 -12.96 -4.91 -6.66
N ILE A 289 -14.18 -4.56 -7.10
CA ILE A 289 -14.43 -4.04 -8.46
C ILE A 289 -13.87 -2.62 -8.74
N GLY A 290 -13.30 -1.95 -7.72
CA GLY A 290 -12.68 -0.64 -7.88
C GLY A 290 -13.53 0.57 -7.44
N LYS A 291 -14.59 0.38 -6.65
CA LYS A 291 -15.45 1.49 -6.17
C LYS A 291 -14.66 2.55 -5.38
N SER A 292 -13.83 2.12 -4.43
CA SER A 292 -13.00 3.02 -3.63
C SER A 292 -11.94 3.72 -4.48
N SER A 293 -11.37 3.02 -5.47
CA SER A 293 -10.46 3.60 -6.46
C SER A 293 -11.15 4.66 -7.33
N PHE A 294 -12.42 4.43 -7.69
CA PHE A 294 -13.23 5.43 -8.39
C PHE A 294 -13.45 6.69 -7.56
N LEU A 295 -13.63 6.61 -6.24
CA LEU A 295 -13.73 7.82 -5.40
C LEU A 295 -12.45 8.66 -5.46
N VAL A 296 -11.29 8.00 -5.46
CA VAL A 296 -9.98 8.67 -5.62
C VAL A 296 -9.87 9.30 -7.02
N TYR A 297 -10.21 8.55 -8.08
CA TYR A 297 -10.29 9.06 -9.45
C TYR A 297 -11.21 10.28 -9.56
N PHE A 298 -12.41 10.19 -8.97
CA PHE A 298 -13.42 11.23 -8.99
C PHE A 298 -12.89 12.52 -8.34
N ALA A 299 -12.25 12.40 -7.17
CA ALA A 299 -11.64 13.53 -6.49
C ALA A 299 -10.51 14.16 -7.32
N ILE A 300 -9.59 13.34 -7.86
CA ILE A 300 -8.49 13.83 -8.70
C ILE A 300 -9.03 14.57 -9.92
N ARG A 301 -9.96 13.96 -10.66
CA ARG A 301 -10.52 14.53 -11.88
C ARG A 301 -11.27 15.83 -11.59
N LEU A 302 -12.13 15.84 -10.58
CA LEU A 302 -12.88 17.04 -10.19
C LEU A 302 -11.96 18.20 -9.78
N LEU A 303 -10.89 17.92 -9.02
CA LEU A 303 -9.91 18.93 -8.65
C LEU A 303 -9.09 19.42 -9.85
N ALA A 304 -8.67 18.52 -10.73
CA ALA A 304 -7.84 18.84 -11.90
C ALA A 304 -8.58 19.68 -12.94
N THR A 305 -9.88 19.43 -13.12
CA THR A 305 -10.73 20.17 -14.07
C THR A 305 -11.42 21.38 -13.45
N SER A 306 -11.24 21.63 -12.15
CA SER A 306 -11.86 22.76 -11.47
C SER A 306 -11.18 24.10 -11.75
N ASN A 307 -12.01 25.15 -11.81
CA ASN A 307 -11.57 26.53 -11.89
C ASN A 307 -10.96 26.99 -10.55
N GLU A 308 -9.93 27.83 -10.60
CA GLU A 308 -9.32 28.45 -9.41
C GLU A 308 -10.21 29.53 -8.80
N GLU A 309 -11.07 30.16 -9.60
CA GLU A 309 -12.07 31.12 -9.12
C GLU A 309 -13.24 30.46 -8.39
N ASP A 310 -13.53 29.20 -8.70
CA ASP A 310 -14.60 28.42 -8.09
C ASP A 310 -14.12 27.03 -7.66
N PRO A 311 -13.22 26.96 -6.65
CA PRO A 311 -12.64 25.70 -6.21
C PRO A 311 -13.69 24.83 -5.48
N PRO A 312 -13.80 23.54 -5.80
CA PRO A 312 -14.75 22.65 -5.14
C PRO A 312 -14.28 22.32 -3.72
N ILE A 313 -15.25 22.06 -2.84
CA ILE A 313 -15.02 21.41 -1.56
C ILE A 313 -15.35 19.92 -1.72
N ILE A 314 -14.38 19.05 -1.43
CA ILE A 314 -14.56 17.60 -1.46
C ILE A 314 -14.25 17.05 -0.07
N ILE A 315 -15.15 16.25 0.49
CA ILE A 315 -14.94 15.57 1.78
C ILE A 315 -14.99 14.07 1.51
N ILE A 316 -13.96 13.35 1.92
CA ILE A 316 -13.86 11.90 1.78
C ILE A 316 -13.92 11.26 3.17
N GLN A 317 -14.96 10.48 3.44
CA GLN A 317 -15.05 9.65 4.64
C GLN A 317 -14.46 8.27 4.35
N GLN A 318 -13.54 7.82 5.20
CA GLN A 318 -12.88 6.54 5.05
C GLN A 318 -13.77 5.36 5.47
N LYS A 319 -13.35 4.16 5.03
CA LYS A 319 -13.98 2.89 5.40
C LYS A 319 -14.00 2.69 6.90
N GLU A 320 -15.21 2.41 7.41
CA GLU A 320 -15.44 2.04 8.81
C GLU A 320 -14.95 3.11 9.83
N ASP A 321 -14.83 4.37 9.40
CA ASP A 321 -14.27 5.46 10.21
C ASP A 321 -15.17 6.71 10.20
N THR A 322 -15.17 7.48 11.29
CA THR A 322 -15.80 8.81 11.36
C THR A 322 -14.86 9.91 10.87
N MET A 323 -13.58 9.61 10.71
CA MET A 323 -12.58 10.54 10.22
C MET A 323 -12.71 10.79 8.72
N CYS A 324 -12.53 12.05 8.35
CA CYS A 324 -12.68 12.56 7.01
C CYS A 324 -11.43 13.33 6.56
N TYR A 325 -11.16 13.28 5.26
CA TYR A 325 -10.23 14.18 4.58
C TYR A 325 -11.04 15.21 3.81
N ALA A 326 -10.79 16.49 4.07
CA ALA A 326 -11.44 17.59 3.39
C ALA A 326 -10.44 18.31 2.48
N PHE A 327 -10.84 18.55 1.24
CA PHE A 327 -10.08 19.21 0.19
C PHE A 327 -10.77 20.51 -0.17
N GLY A 328 -10.01 21.60 -0.11
CA GLY A 328 -10.43 22.92 -0.59
C GLY A 328 -9.67 23.26 -1.85
N GLY A 329 -10.27 22.97 -3.01
CA GLY A 329 -9.57 23.01 -4.29
C GLY A 329 -8.27 22.20 -4.27
N ARG A 330 -7.28 22.66 -5.04
CA ARG A 330 -5.96 22.02 -5.16
C ARG A 330 -4.97 22.42 -4.06
N SER A 331 -5.31 23.40 -3.22
CA SER A 331 -4.37 24.05 -2.28
C SER A 331 -4.52 23.57 -0.83
N VAL A 332 -5.73 23.24 -0.38
CA VAL A 332 -6.03 22.94 1.02
C VAL A 332 -6.37 21.46 1.20
N ILE A 333 -5.76 20.85 2.22
CA ILE A 333 -6.11 19.52 2.70
C ILE A 333 -6.13 19.51 4.24
N ARG A 334 -7.23 18.99 4.80
CA ARG A 334 -7.47 18.90 6.24
C ARG A 334 -8.00 17.54 6.63
N TYR A 335 -7.75 17.16 7.87
CA TYR A 335 -8.14 15.88 8.44
C TYR A 335 -8.80 16.07 9.82
N GLY A 336 -9.87 15.34 10.08
CA GLY A 336 -10.63 15.47 11.32
C GLY A 336 -11.88 14.60 11.34
N ASP A 337 -12.54 14.53 12.50
CA ASP A 337 -13.84 13.88 12.64
C ASP A 337 -14.90 14.57 11.77
N ILE A 338 -15.87 13.80 11.25
CA ILE A 338 -16.97 14.29 10.41
C ILE A 338 -17.71 15.50 11.00
N GLU A 339 -17.86 15.61 12.33
CA GLU A 339 -18.54 16.74 12.94
C GLU A 339 -17.77 18.07 12.76
N HIS A 340 -16.44 18.04 12.59
CA HIS A 340 -15.67 19.25 12.26
C HIS A 340 -16.00 19.78 10.87
N PHE A 341 -16.33 18.88 9.93
CA PHE A 341 -16.63 19.25 8.54
C PHE A 341 -18.13 19.34 8.26
N ARG A 342 -18.98 19.07 9.25
CA ARG A 342 -20.43 19.19 9.16
C ARG A 342 -20.91 20.52 8.56
N PRO A 343 -20.35 21.69 8.94
CA PRO A 343 -20.74 22.96 8.33
C PRO A 343 -20.59 23.02 6.81
N PHE A 344 -19.62 22.27 6.26
CA PHE A 344 -19.41 22.15 4.82
C PHE A 344 -20.28 21.06 4.20
N LEU A 345 -20.56 19.98 4.92
CA LEU A 345 -21.46 18.91 4.47
C LEU A 345 -22.93 19.35 4.38
N ASP A 346 -23.29 20.42 5.08
CA ASP A 346 -24.60 21.07 4.99
C ASP A 346 -24.70 22.04 3.78
N LEU A 347 -23.66 22.13 2.94
CA LEU A 347 -23.67 22.92 1.71
C LEU A 347 -23.92 22.05 0.47
N PRO A 348 -24.87 22.39 -0.42
CA PRO A 348 -25.17 21.62 -1.63
C PRO A 348 -24.06 21.66 -2.69
N SER A 349 -23.13 22.61 -2.58
CA SER A 349 -21.95 22.72 -3.44
C SER A 349 -20.81 21.77 -3.05
N THR A 350 -20.89 21.15 -1.88
CA THR A 350 -19.88 20.20 -1.39
C THR A 350 -20.10 18.82 -1.98
N TRP A 351 -19.01 18.16 -2.37
CA TRP A 351 -19.00 16.74 -2.74
C TRP A 351 -18.59 15.89 -1.55
N PHE A 352 -19.47 14.99 -1.12
CA PHE A 352 -19.22 14.05 -0.04
C PHE A 352 -19.05 12.63 -0.58
N LEU A 353 -17.83 12.11 -0.48
CA LEU A 353 -17.46 10.77 -0.96
C LEU A 353 -17.38 9.83 0.23
N VAL A 354 -18.33 8.90 0.35
CA VAL A 354 -18.45 8.01 1.51
C VAL A 354 -18.01 6.61 1.10
N ASP A 355 -16.84 6.17 1.59
CA ASP A 355 -16.34 4.83 1.31
C ASP A 355 -16.77 3.85 2.40
N SER A 356 -17.90 3.14 2.22
CA SER A 356 -18.34 2.06 3.13
C SER A 356 -18.36 2.43 4.63
N SER A 357 -18.80 3.65 4.96
CA SER A 357 -18.98 4.12 6.34
C SER A 357 -19.99 3.25 7.10
N PRO A 358 -19.79 2.92 8.39
CA PRO A 358 -20.70 2.04 9.14
C PRO A 358 -21.96 2.78 9.59
N ALA A 359 -21.90 4.11 9.66
CA ALA A 359 -22.99 4.99 10.04
C ALA A 359 -23.16 6.10 8.98
N PRO A 360 -23.66 5.76 7.77
CA PRO A 360 -23.87 6.73 6.72
C PRO A 360 -24.86 7.81 7.19
N LYS A 361 -24.54 9.07 6.90
CA LYS A 361 -25.40 10.22 7.21
C LYS A 361 -25.91 10.84 5.92
N LEU A 362 -27.20 11.15 5.87
CA LEU A 362 -27.78 11.97 4.82
C LEU A 362 -27.51 13.44 5.14
N MET A 363 -26.76 14.10 4.26
CA MET A 363 -26.40 15.51 4.36
C MET A 363 -26.92 16.25 3.11
N LEU A 364 -26.87 17.58 3.10
CA LEU A 364 -27.28 18.40 1.95
C LEU A 364 -26.26 18.35 0.80
N ALA A 365 -25.00 18.01 1.09
CA ALA A 365 -23.93 17.80 0.11
C ALA A 365 -24.28 16.74 -0.95
N ARG A 366 -23.73 16.92 -2.16
CA ARG A 366 -23.76 15.93 -3.25
C ARG A 366 -22.99 14.70 -2.80
N THR A 367 -23.69 13.60 -2.54
CA THR A 367 -23.12 12.46 -1.82
C THR A 367 -23.04 11.21 -2.69
N ILE A 368 -21.84 10.61 -2.77
CA ILE A 368 -21.61 9.29 -3.37
C ILE A 368 -21.36 8.27 -2.26
N PHE A 369 -22.34 7.40 -2.01
CA PHE A 369 -22.18 6.26 -1.11
C PHE A 369 -21.59 5.06 -1.87
N SER A 370 -20.28 4.83 -1.72
CA SER A 370 -19.61 3.62 -2.23
C SER A 370 -19.80 2.48 -1.25
N VAL A 371 -20.56 1.45 -1.63
CA VAL A 371 -20.88 0.35 -0.71
C VAL A 371 -21.09 -0.97 -1.45
N SER A 372 -20.59 -2.06 -0.87
CA SER A 372 -20.73 -3.41 -1.46
C SER A 372 -22.17 -3.94 -1.33
N PRO A 373 -22.64 -4.81 -2.23
CA PRO A 373 -23.97 -5.44 -2.14
C PRO A 373 -24.21 -6.14 -0.81
N LYS A 374 -23.19 -6.83 -0.27
CA LYS A 374 -23.27 -7.47 1.05
C LYS A 374 -23.52 -6.45 2.16
N THR A 375 -22.82 -5.33 2.11
CA THR A 375 -22.99 -4.24 3.06
C THR A 375 -24.28 -3.46 2.84
N LEU A 376 -24.85 -3.45 1.64
CA LEU A 376 -26.17 -2.87 1.35
C LEU A 376 -27.32 -3.75 1.84
N ASN A 377 -27.20 -5.06 1.66
CA ASN A 377 -28.27 -6.03 1.89
C ASN A 377 -28.20 -6.68 3.30
N SER A 378 -27.25 -6.27 4.15
CA SER A 378 -27.15 -6.76 5.52
C SER A 378 -28.37 -6.39 6.36
N GLU A 379 -28.86 -7.33 7.15
CA GLU A 379 -30.03 -7.16 8.01
C GLU A 379 -29.84 -6.07 9.09
N GLU A 380 -28.58 -5.86 9.51
CA GLU A 380 -28.17 -5.02 10.65
C GLU A 380 -27.63 -3.64 10.25
N ASN A 381 -27.67 -3.25 8.97
CA ASN A 381 -27.01 -2.03 8.51
C ASN A 381 -27.92 -0.78 8.53
N LEU A 382 -27.30 0.39 8.72
CA LEU A 382 -27.93 1.70 8.60
C LEU A 382 -28.16 2.12 7.12
N TYR A 383 -27.71 1.31 6.15
CA TYR A 383 -27.88 1.59 4.72
C TYR A 383 -29.26 1.24 4.17
N LYS A 384 -30.06 0.41 4.85
CA LYS A 384 -31.44 0.10 4.43
C LYS A 384 -32.26 1.38 4.21
N GLU A 385 -32.13 2.36 5.11
CA GLU A 385 -32.83 3.64 5.01
C GLU A 385 -32.24 4.53 3.91
N ILE A 386 -30.92 4.49 3.71
CA ILE A 386 -30.26 5.16 2.58
C ILE A 386 -30.79 4.61 1.25
N VAL A 387 -30.85 3.29 1.08
CA VAL A 387 -31.29 2.66 -0.18
C VAL A 387 -32.76 2.96 -0.49
N LYS A 388 -33.62 3.04 0.53
CA LYS A 388 -35.03 3.41 0.34
C LYS A 388 -35.19 4.88 -0.07
N GLY A 389 -34.40 5.78 0.52
CA GLY A 389 -34.51 7.22 0.32
C GLY A 389 -33.72 7.77 -0.88
N VAL A 390 -32.74 7.01 -1.39
CA VAL A 390 -31.87 7.45 -2.47
C VAL A 390 -32.36 6.93 -3.82
N PRO A 391 -32.85 7.80 -4.72
CA PRO A 391 -33.46 7.39 -5.99
C PRO A 391 -32.44 6.87 -7.02
N TRP A 392 -31.16 7.19 -6.84
CA TRP A 392 -30.12 6.91 -7.84
C TRP A 392 -29.16 5.83 -7.36
N LYS A 393 -29.17 4.69 -8.04
CA LYS A 393 -28.27 3.56 -7.79
C LYS A 393 -27.48 3.21 -9.04
N TYR A 394 -26.17 3.39 -8.98
CA TYR A 394 -25.24 3.01 -10.04
C TYR A 394 -24.55 1.71 -9.69
N TYR A 395 -24.45 0.82 -10.68
CA TYR A 395 -23.70 -0.42 -10.59
C TYR A 395 -22.41 -0.24 -11.39
N MET A 396 -21.26 -0.38 -10.72
CA MET A 396 -19.96 -0.34 -11.37
C MET A 396 -19.79 -1.55 -12.27
N ALA A 397 -19.36 -1.32 -13.52
CA ALA A 397 -19.18 -2.38 -14.49
C ALA A 397 -18.15 -3.42 -14.00
N PRO A 398 -18.41 -4.72 -14.24
CA PRO A 398 -17.42 -5.79 -14.09
C PRO A 398 -16.14 -5.49 -14.87
N TRP A 399 -15.04 -6.13 -14.51
CA TRP A 399 -13.82 -6.06 -15.32
C TRP A 399 -13.99 -6.88 -16.60
N GLU A 400 -13.45 -6.37 -17.71
CA GLU A 400 -13.26 -7.16 -18.92
C GLU A 400 -11.87 -7.83 -18.89
N LEU A 401 -11.71 -8.98 -19.55
CA LEU A 401 -10.43 -9.68 -19.53
C LEU A 401 -9.33 -8.83 -20.18
N ASP A 402 -9.61 -8.25 -21.33
CA ASP A 402 -8.67 -7.39 -22.05
C ASP A 402 -8.33 -6.13 -21.22
N GLU A 403 -9.32 -5.56 -20.52
CA GLU A 403 -9.11 -4.45 -19.58
C GLU A 403 -8.15 -4.83 -18.43
N LEU A 404 -8.24 -6.06 -17.91
CA LEU A 404 -7.33 -6.55 -16.86
C LEU A 404 -5.93 -6.82 -17.38
N LYS A 405 -5.78 -7.34 -18.60
CA LYS A 405 -4.47 -7.50 -19.27
C LYS A 405 -3.81 -6.14 -19.44
N GLU A 406 -4.55 -5.18 -19.93
CA GLU A 406 -4.06 -3.81 -20.11
C GLU A 406 -3.69 -3.15 -18.78
N CYS A 407 -4.52 -3.30 -17.75
CA CYS A 407 -4.22 -2.84 -16.39
C CYS A 407 -2.93 -3.46 -15.86
N ARG A 408 -2.77 -4.77 -16.00
CA ARG A 408 -1.57 -5.50 -15.61
C ARG A 408 -0.33 -4.97 -16.30
N ASP A 409 -0.41 -4.72 -17.61
CA ASP A 409 0.73 -4.31 -18.43
C ASP A 409 1.09 -2.84 -18.23
N LYS A 410 0.12 -1.97 -17.95
CA LYS A 410 0.34 -0.54 -17.76
C LYS A 410 0.69 -0.15 -16.32
N VAL A 411 0.33 -0.95 -15.31
CA VAL A 411 0.62 -0.67 -13.89
C VAL A 411 1.83 -1.46 -13.42
N GLU A 412 2.91 -0.77 -13.05
CA GLU A 412 4.19 -1.38 -12.67
C GLU A 412 4.04 -2.41 -11.54
N ALA A 413 3.20 -2.10 -10.55
CA ALA A 413 2.95 -2.98 -9.42
C ALA A 413 2.30 -4.32 -9.81
N PHE A 414 1.74 -4.44 -11.02
CA PHE A 414 1.06 -5.65 -11.49
C PHE A 414 1.87 -6.46 -12.50
N HIS A 415 3.04 -5.97 -12.97
CA HIS A 415 3.96 -6.73 -13.83
C HIS A 415 4.42 -8.06 -13.23
N MET A 416 4.46 -8.14 -11.89
CA MET A 416 4.84 -9.35 -11.16
C MET A 416 3.78 -10.46 -11.21
N VAL A 417 2.55 -10.14 -11.64
CA VAL A 417 1.46 -11.11 -11.77
C VAL A 417 1.63 -11.82 -13.12
N PRO A 418 1.76 -13.15 -13.19
CA PRO A 418 1.77 -13.87 -14.46
C PRO A 418 0.42 -13.72 -15.20
N GLU A 419 0.46 -13.59 -16.53
CA GLU A 419 -0.76 -13.40 -17.34
C GLU A 419 -1.70 -14.61 -17.25
N ASP A 420 -1.16 -15.83 -17.37
CA ASP A 420 -1.89 -17.10 -17.21
C ASP A 420 -2.58 -17.20 -15.84
N PHE A 421 -1.93 -16.72 -14.78
CA PHE A 421 -2.51 -16.67 -13.46
C PHE A 421 -3.65 -15.64 -13.35
N MET A 422 -3.51 -14.47 -13.99
CA MET A 422 -4.56 -13.46 -14.05
C MET A 422 -5.78 -13.95 -14.84
N GLU A 423 -5.56 -14.54 -16.01
CA GLU A 423 -6.62 -15.16 -16.83
C GLU A 423 -7.38 -16.22 -16.03
N HIS A 424 -6.64 -17.08 -15.33
CA HIS A 424 -7.25 -18.10 -14.48
C HIS A 424 -8.10 -17.49 -13.35
N LEU A 425 -7.61 -16.42 -12.69
CA LEU A 425 -8.40 -15.68 -11.70
C LEU A 425 -9.65 -15.04 -12.31
N TYR A 426 -9.53 -14.51 -13.53
CA TYR A 426 -10.65 -13.91 -14.26
C TYR A 426 -11.72 -14.95 -14.60
N GLU A 427 -11.35 -16.14 -15.05
CA GLU A 427 -12.30 -17.22 -15.29
C GLU A 427 -12.99 -17.66 -13.99
N MET A 428 -12.20 -17.89 -12.92
CA MET A 428 -12.74 -18.30 -11.61
C MET A 428 -13.69 -17.28 -10.99
N ILE A 429 -13.41 -15.98 -11.11
CA ILE A 429 -14.19 -14.92 -10.46
C ILE A 429 -15.27 -14.36 -11.41
N GLY A 430 -14.98 -14.30 -12.71
CA GLY A 430 -15.86 -13.78 -13.75
C GLY A 430 -17.09 -14.65 -13.99
N GLU A 431 -16.97 -15.98 -13.89
CA GLU A 431 -18.15 -16.87 -13.92
C GLU A 431 -19.05 -16.66 -12.69
N VAL A 432 -18.46 -16.47 -11.51
CA VAL A 432 -19.17 -16.15 -10.25
C VAL A 432 -19.84 -14.77 -10.31
N GLN A 433 -19.31 -13.82 -11.07
CA GLN A 433 -19.91 -12.49 -11.25
C GLN A 433 -21.04 -12.44 -12.28
N ARG A 434 -21.02 -13.30 -13.31
CA ARG A 434 -22.10 -13.39 -14.31
C ARG A 434 -23.35 -14.09 -13.78
N VAL A 435 -23.18 -15.04 -12.86
CA VAL A 435 -24.28 -15.67 -12.13
C VAL A 435 -24.51 -14.86 -10.85
N GLY A 436 -25.28 -13.77 -10.97
CA GLY A 436 -25.55 -12.86 -9.86
C GLY A 436 -25.83 -13.58 -8.54
N GLU A 437 -25.13 -13.17 -7.48
CA GLU A 437 -25.24 -13.70 -6.12
C GLU A 437 -24.75 -15.15 -5.90
N ALA A 438 -23.44 -15.34 -5.83
CA ALA A 438 -22.89 -16.42 -5.02
C ALA A 438 -21.75 -15.90 -4.14
N SER A 439 -21.94 -15.93 -2.82
CA SER A 439 -20.79 -16.13 -1.93
C SER A 439 -20.08 -17.40 -2.39
N PRO A 440 -18.75 -17.52 -2.32
CA PRO A 440 -18.09 -18.78 -2.64
C PRO A 440 -18.80 -19.87 -1.85
N ASP A 441 -19.34 -20.84 -2.56
CA ASP A 441 -20.19 -21.88 -2.00
C ASP A 441 -19.31 -22.71 -1.06
N VAL A 442 -19.29 -22.36 0.24
CA VAL A 442 -18.39 -22.96 1.23
C VAL A 442 -18.93 -24.33 1.59
N LYS A 443 -18.28 -25.37 1.09
CA LYS A 443 -18.68 -26.75 1.29
C LYS A 443 -17.77 -27.43 2.31
N TRP A 444 -18.37 -28.12 3.26
CA TRP A 444 -17.62 -28.89 4.26
C TRP A 444 -17.54 -30.35 3.83
N PHE A 445 -16.37 -30.98 3.94
CA PHE A 445 -16.21 -32.40 3.55
C PHE A 445 -15.51 -33.23 4.63
N ASN A 446 -16.01 -34.44 4.85
CA ASN A 446 -15.42 -35.48 5.70
C ASN A 446 -14.83 -36.65 4.88
N THR A 447 -15.27 -36.79 3.63
CA THR A 447 -14.80 -37.72 2.60
C THR A 447 -14.62 -36.95 1.28
N LEU A 448 -13.71 -37.43 0.41
CA LEU A 448 -13.56 -36.90 -0.94
C LEU A 448 -14.38 -37.73 -1.91
N GLU A 449 -15.69 -37.86 -1.70
CA GLU A 449 -16.54 -38.61 -2.64
C GLU A 449 -16.54 -37.93 -4.02
N CYS A 450 -16.91 -38.69 -5.07
CA CYS A 450 -17.02 -38.14 -6.42
C CYS A 450 -18.21 -37.19 -6.49
N TYR A 451 -17.99 -35.91 -6.17
CA TYR A 451 -19.01 -34.88 -6.32
C TYR A 451 -19.24 -34.63 -7.81
N LYS A 452 -20.46 -34.90 -8.28
CA LYS A 452 -20.87 -34.66 -9.68
C LYS A 452 -20.98 -33.16 -9.99
N ASP A 453 -21.13 -32.33 -8.98
CA ASP A 453 -21.25 -30.87 -9.09
C ASP A 453 -19.94 -30.16 -8.71
N LYS A 454 -18.86 -30.48 -9.44
CA LYS A 454 -17.60 -29.74 -9.32
C LYS A 454 -17.76 -28.36 -9.95
N MET A 455 -18.30 -27.42 -9.18
CA MET A 455 -18.20 -26.03 -9.58
C MET A 455 -16.75 -25.60 -9.39
N GLN A 456 -16.04 -25.43 -10.51
CA GLN A 456 -14.73 -24.79 -10.58
C GLN A 456 -14.76 -23.53 -9.69
N GLY A 457 -13.77 -23.33 -8.82
CA GLY A 457 -13.72 -22.17 -7.94
C GLY A 457 -14.55 -22.25 -6.64
N SER A 458 -15.18 -23.38 -6.33
CA SER A 458 -15.83 -23.60 -5.02
C SER A 458 -14.80 -23.82 -3.89
N LEU A 459 -15.08 -23.29 -2.69
CA LEU A 459 -14.21 -23.41 -1.52
C LEU A 459 -14.65 -24.57 -0.62
N TRP A 460 -13.75 -25.50 -0.37
CA TRP A 460 -14.01 -26.70 0.40
C TRP A 460 -13.17 -26.73 1.68
N ILE A 461 -13.81 -26.94 2.83
CA ILE A 461 -13.14 -27.00 4.13
C ILE A 461 -13.25 -28.41 4.71
N PRO A 462 -12.12 -29.10 4.97
CA PRO A 462 -12.15 -30.39 5.62
C PRO A 462 -12.64 -30.25 7.07
N ASN A 463 -13.65 -31.03 7.45
CA ASN A 463 -14.13 -31.10 8.83
C ASN A 463 -13.63 -32.37 9.57
N SER A 464 -12.68 -33.08 8.96
CA SER A 464 -12.12 -34.35 9.44
C SER A 464 -10.62 -34.28 9.65
N LYS A 465 -10.14 -34.85 10.77
CA LYS A 465 -8.71 -34.96 11.08
C LYS A 465 -7.91 -35.76 10.03
N ARG A 466 -8.59 -36.51 9.17
CA ARG A 466 -7.97 -37.28 8.07
C ARG A 466 -7.34 -36.38 7.01
N PHE A 467 -7.83 -35.17 6.84
CA PHE A 467 -7.39 -34.22 5.82
C PHE A 467 -6.65 -33.02 6.41
N ALA A 468 -6.22 -33.10 7.67
CA ALA A 468 -5.52 -32.03 8.39
C ALA A 468 -4.14 -31.64 7.82
N CYS A 469 -3.77 -32.15 6.64
CA CYS A 469 -2.62 -31.69 5.86
C CYS A 469 -2.96 -30.52 4.92
N VAL A 470 -4.24 -30.17 4.81
CA VAL A 470 -4.77 -29.04 4.04
C VAL A 470 -5.84 -28.37 4.90
N ASP A 471 -5.84 -27.05 4.98
CA ASP A 471 -6.84 -26.30 5.74
C ASP A 471 -8.04 -25.93 4.87
N MET A 472 -7.82 -25.67 3.57
CA MET A 472 -8.88 -25.41 2.60
C MET A 472 -8.48 -25.91 1.21
N LEU A 473 -9.47 -26.30 0.41
CA LEU A 473 -9.32 -26.68 -1.00
C LEU A 473 -10.15 -25.74 -1.84
N LEU A 474 -9.51 -24.94 -2.68
CA LEU A 474 -10.17 -24.21 -3.74
C LEU A 474 -10.16 -25.12 -4.97
N ALA A 475 -11.34 -25.65 -5.30
CA ALA A 475 -11.48 -26.69 -6.30
C ALA A 475 -11.08 -26.19 -7.70
N PRO A 476 -10.41 -27.03 -8.51
CA PRO A 476 -10.13 -28.45 -8.26
C PRO A 476 -8.78 -28.75 -7.59
N ASN A 477 -7.78 -27.86 -7.69
CA ASN A 477 -6.37 -28.21 -7.48
C ASN A 477 -5.54 -27.23 -6.64
N TYR A 478 -6.16 -26.21 -6.04
CA TYR A 478 -5.50 -25.27 -5.13
C TYR A 478 -5.72 -25.66 -3.68
N LEU A 479 -4.65 -26.02 -2.99
CA LEU A 479 -4.65 -26.42 -1.59
C LEU A 479 -4.12 -25.25 -0.76
N LEU A 480 -4.82 -24.86 0.28
CA LEU A 480 -4.42 -23.78 1.17
C LEU A 480 -4.04 -24.34 2.53
N GLN A 481 -2.97 -23.78 3.10
CA GLN A 481 -2.51 -24.11 4.43
C GLN A 481 -2.16 -22.82 5.17
N VAL A 482 -2.88 -22.54 6.25
CA VAL A 482 -2.72 -21.31 7.02
C VAL A 482 -1.64 -21.54 8.07
N THR A 483 -0.64 -20.65 8.14
CA THR A 483 0.42 -20.78 9.12
C THR A 483 1.06 -19.46 9.51
N THR A 484 1.49 -19.37 10.77
CA THR A 484 2.34 -18.30 11.30
C THR A 484 3.79 -18.77 11.54
N ASN A 485 4.09 -20.04 11.23
CA ASN A 485 5.41 -20.65 11.41
C ASN A 485 6.23 -20.54 10.12
N LYS A 486 7.43 -19.96 10.20
CA LYS A 486 8.36 -19.80 9.08
C LYS A 486 8.84 -21.13 8.47
N ASP A 487 8.91 -22.18 9.30
CA ASP A 487 9.13 -23.57 8.88
C ASP A 487 7.90 -24.41 9.22
N HIS A 488 6.99 -24.50 8.26
CA HIS A 488 5.83 -25.37 8.27
C HIS A 488 6.00 -26.54 7.29
N GLY A 489 6.90 -27.47 7.62
CA GLY A 489 7.08 -28.67 6.79
C GLY A 489 5.80 -29.50 6.60
N ILE A 490 5.65 -30.04 5.39
CA ILE A 490 4.45 -30.73 4.91
C ILE A 490 4.56 -32.20 5.27
N LYS A 491 3.59 -32.78 5.99
CA LYS A 491 3.65 -34.20 6.36
C LYS A 491 3.46 -35.09 5.13
N SER A 492 4.51 -35.78 4.68
CA SER A 492 4.54 -36.51 3.40
C SER A 492 3.46 -37.58 3.30
N LYS A 493 3.31 -38.42 4.34
CA LYS A 493 2.39 -39.58 4.31
C LYS A 493 0.92 -39.14 4.23
N PRO A 494 0.42 -38.23 5.09
CA PRO A 494 -0.93 -37.69 4.96
C PRO A 494 -1.17 -36.98 3.62
N PHE A 495 -0.23 -36.14 3.18
CA PHE A 495 -0.41 -35.35 1.96
C PHE A 495 -0.43 -36.23 0.71
N LYS A 496 0.43 -37.24 0.64
CA LYS A 496 0.40 -38.25 -0.44
C LYS A 496 -0.92 -39.02 -0.48
N ALA A 497 -1.44 -39.41 0.68
CA ALA A 497 -2.73 -40.10 0.75
C ALA A 497 -3.88 -39.19 0.28
N PHE A 498 -3.80 -37.89 0.58
CA PHE A 498 -4.76 -36.89 0.12
C PHE A 498 -4.75 -36.74 -1.41
N LEU A 499 -3.57 -36.53 -2.03
CA LEU A 499 -3.44 -36.43 -3.49
C LEU A 499 -3.95 -37.67 -4.20
N LYS A 500 -3.61 -38.86 -3.67
CA LYS A 500 -4.12 -40.13 -4.19
C LYS A 500 -5.65 -40.18 -4.14
N SER A 501 -6.25 -39.79 -3.01
CA SER A 501 -7.70 -39.73 -2.85
C SER A 501 -8.35 -38.74 -3.82
N MET A 502 -7.76 -37.57 -4.04
CA MET A 502 -8.23 -36.59 -5.01
C MET A 502 -8.27 -37.18 -6.43
N ARG A 503 -7.22 -37.89 -6.85
CA ARG A 503 -7.15 -38.54 -8.17
C ARG A 503 -8.12 -39.71 -8.31
N GLU A 504 -8.19 -40.60 -7.31
CA GLU A 504 -9.10 -41.76 -7.32
C GLU A 504 -10.57 -41.34 -7.39
N ASN A 505 -10.93 -40.25 -6.72
CA ASN A 505 -12.26 -39.68 -6.75
C ASN A 505 -12.46 -38.64 -7.86
N LYS A 506 -11.52 -38.59 -8.81
CA LYS A 506 -11.55 -37.77 -10.02
C LYS A 506 -11.62 -36.27 -9.77
N TRP A 507 -11.29 -35.77 -8.57
CA TRP A 507 -11.24 -34.33 -8.31
C TRP A 507 -10.22 -33.61 -9.18
N ILE A 508 -9.09 -34.26 -9.42
CA ILE A 508 -8.05 -33.83 -10.36
C ILE A 508 -7.69 -34.97 -11.30
N HIS A 509 -7.39 -34.64 -12.56
CA HIS A 509 -6.86 -35.60 -13.53
C HIS A 509 -5.43 -36.01 -13.18
N SER A 510 -4.96 -37.18 -13.65
CA SER A 510 -3.60 -37.67 -13.38
C SER A 510 -2.50 -36.75 -13.93
N SER A 511 -2.80 -35.96 -14.96
CA SER A 511 -1.91 -34.98 -15.57
C SER A 511 -2.00 -33.58 -14.99
N GLU A 512 -2.99 -33.29 -14.13
CA GLU A 512 -3.17 -31.95 -13.58
C GLU A 512 -2.16 -31.63 -12.48
N GLU A 513 -1.61 -30.42 -12.57
CA GLU A 513 -0.72 -29.86 -11.56
C GLU A 513 -1.50 -29.46 -10.30
N VAL A 514 -0.86 -29.61 -9.14
CA VAL A 514 -1.42 -29.22 -7.85
C VAL A 514 -0.58 -28.11 -7.26
N ALA A 515 -1.26 -27.08 -6.76
CA ALA A 515 -0.64 -25.93 -6.09
C ALA A 515 -0.96 -25.96 -4.60
N LEU A 516 0.06 -25.87 -3.75
CA LEU A 516 -0.07 -25.68 -2.31
C LEU A 516 0.31 -24.24 -1.94
N ILE A 517 -0.67 -23.47 -1.50
CA ILE A 517 -0.54 -22.06 -1.12
C ILE A 517 -0.43 -21.98 0.41
N PHE A 518 0.68 -21.44 0.90
CA PHE A 518 0.84 -21.08 2.30
C PHE A 518 0.27 -19.69 2.55
N VAL A 519 -0.77 -19.62 3.38
CA VAL A 519 -1.38 -18.37 3.79
C VAL A 519 -0.70 -17.91 5.08
N VAL A 520 0.02 -16.80 5.00
CA VAL A 520 0.91 -16.31 6.07
C VAL A 520 0.63 -14.84 6.39
N PRO A 521 0.99 -14.35 7.59
CA PRO A 521 1.02 -12.92 7.86
C PRO A 521 1.85 -12.14 6.82
N GLN A 522 1.38 -10.97 6.41
CA GLN A 522 2.02 -10.13 5.37
C GLN A 522 3.49 -9.82 5.67
N ASP A 523 3.84 -9.64 6.94
CA ASP A 523 5.20 -9.38 7.42
C ASP A 523 6.14 -10.60 7.29
N GLN A 524 5.59 -11.79 7.09
CA GLN A 524 6.38 -13.03 6.98
C GLN A 524 6.74 -13.41 5.54
N ILE A 525 6.13 -12.79 4.51
CA ILE A 525 6.36 -13.18 3.09
C ILE A 525 7.85 -13.20 2.73
N LYS A 526 8.61 -12.16 3.12
CA LYS A 526 10.02 -12.00 2.75
C LYS A 526 10.92 -13.12 3.31
N GLU A 527 10.54 -13.69 4.44
CA GLU A 527 11.35 -14.68 5.16
C GLU A 527 10.83 -16.11 5.00
N PHE A 528 9.63 -16.27 4.42
CA PHE A 528 9.00 -17.57 4.27
C PHE A 528 9.63 -18.32 3.09
N LYS A 529 10.24 -19.47 3.37
CA LYS A 529 10.96 -20.28 2.37
C LYS A 529 10.09 -21.43 1.88
N LYS A 530 10.50 -22.06 0.78
CA LYS A 530 9.90 -23.32 0.31
C LYS A 530 9.93 -24.36 1.44
N GLN A 531 8.79 -25.00 1.68
CA GLN A 531 8.61 -25.92 2.79
C GLN A 531 9.00 -27.35 2.39
N ASN A 532 9.75 -28.02 3.27
CA ASN A 532 10.20 -29.39 3.06
C ASN A 532 9.09 -30.38 3.41
N PHE A 533 9.04 -31.50 2.67
CA PHE A 533 8.25 -32.66 3.07
C PHE A 533 8.90 -33.33 4.29
N LYS A 534 8.10 -33.68 5.30
CA LYS A 534 8.53 -34.23 6.58
C LYS A 534 7.85 -35.56 6.87
N THR A 535 8.60 -36.47 7.49
CA THR A 535 8.10 -37.76 7.98
C THR A 535 7.24 -37.57 9.24
N GLY A 536 6.60 -38.65 9.71
CA GLY A 536 5.84 -38.61 10.97
C GLY A 536 6.67 -38.25 12.21
N THR A 537 8.00 -38.30 12.12
CA THR A 537 8.94 -37.87 13.18
C THR A 537 9.49 -36.46 12.95
N ASN A 538 8.84 -35.66 12.08
CA ASN A 538 9.21 -34.28 11.73
C ASN A 538 10.62 -34.09 11.13
N ARG A 539 11.25 -35.17 10.67
CA ARG A 539 12.50 -35.11 9.90
C ARG A 539 12.19 -34.90 8.43
N VAL A 540 13.08 -34.23 7.69
CA VAL A 540 12.98 -34.10 6.23
C VAL A 540 12.87 -35.51 5.61
N ASP A 541 11.88 -35.70 4.77
CA ASP A 541 11.63 -36.95 4.07
C ASP A 541 12.51 -37.04 2.83
N SER A 542 13.70 -37.62 2.99
CA SER A 542 14.63 -37.87 1.89
C SER A 542 14.11 -38.87 0.85
N LYS A 543 12.96 -39.52 1.11
CA LYS A 543 12.29 -40.46 0.20
C LYS A 543 10.96 -39.92 -0.33
N ALA A 544 10.75 -38.60 -0.29
CA ALA A 544 9.58 -37.97 -0.90
C ALA A 544 9.45 -38.39 -2.37
N THR A 545 8.26 -38.83 -2.77
CA THR A 545 8.00 -39.30 -4.14
C THR A 545 7.99 -38.14 -5.13
N LYS A 546 8.28 -38.43 -6.41
CA LYS A 546 8.20 -37.44 -7.51
C LYS A 546 6.87 -36.67 -7.49
N GLU A 547 5.75 -37.37 -7.30
CA GLU A 547 4.41 -36.78 -7.16
C GLU A 547 4.31 -35.70 -6.07
N LEU A 548 5.06 -35.82 -4.97
CA LEU A 548 5.09 -34.80 -3.92
C LEU A 548 6.00 -33.63 -4.32
N LEU A 549 7.14 -33.93 -4.94
CA LEU A 549 8.13 -32.93 -5.36
C LEU A 549 7.62 -32.06 -6.52
N ASP A 550 6.72 -32.58 -7.34
CA ASP A 550 6.08 -31.88 -8.46
C ASP A 550 4.98 -30.89 -8.00
N VAL A 551 4.57 -30.91 -6.73
CA VAL A 551 3.60 -29.95 -6.18
C VAL A 551 4.25 -28.56 -6.10
N LYS A 552 3.64 -27.59 -6.79
CA LYS A 552 4.07 -26.19 -6.75
C LYS A 552 3.71 -25.58 -5.40
N GLN A 553 4.62 -24.83 -4.81
CA GLN A 553 4.39 -24.14 -3.54
C GLN A 553 4.37 -22.63 -3.77
N TYR A 554 3.32 -21.98 -3.30
CA TYR A 554 3.15 -20.53 -3.36
C TYR A 554 2.93 -19.97 -1.96
N ILE A 555 3.07 -18.65 -1.82
CA ILE A 555 2.87 -17.94 -0.57
C ILE A 555 1.87 -16.82 -0.83
N MET A 556 0.89 -16.68 0.05
CA MET A 556 -0.11 -15.62 0.05
C MET A 556 -0.04 -14.88 1.39
N GLY A 557 0.28 -13.59 1.35
CA GLY A 557 0.28 -12.74 2.53
C GLY A 557 -1.10 -12.21 2.87
N ILE A 558 -1.44 -12.21 4.16
CA ILE A 558 -2.63 -11.55 4.69
C ILE A 558 -2.20 -10.53 5.74
N ASP A 559 -2.68 -9.30 5.60
CA ASP A 559 -2.48 -8.24 6.59
C ASP A 559 -3.42 -8.45 7.79
N LEU A 560 -2.98 -9.27 8.74
CA LEU A 560 -3.74 -9.56 9.96
C LEU A 560 -3.95 -8.31 10.83
N GLN A 561 -3.08 -7.30 10.74
CA GLN A 561 -3.21 -6.07 11.51
C GLN A 561 -4.28 -5.13 10.93
N ALA A 562 -4.51 -5.18 9.62
CA ALA A 562 -5.65 -4.51 9.00
C ALA A 562 -6.98 -5.22 9.32
N GLU A 563 -7.00 -6.56 9.34
CA GLU A 563 -8.20 -7.35 9.66
C GLU A 563 -8.60 -7.25 11.14
N LEU A 564 -7.63 -7.27 12.06
CA LEU A 564 -7.90 -7.11 13.51
C LEU A 564 -8.40 -5.70 13.88
N ARG A 565 -8.10 -4.69 13.06
CA ARG A 565 -8.67 -3.33 13.19
C ARG A 565 -10.12 -3.26 12.69
N GLN A 566 -10.51 -4.15 11.77
CA GLN A 566 -11.85 -4.26 11.19
C GLN A 566 -12.78 -5.23 11.95
N ALA A 567 -12.23 -6.12 12.78
CA ALA A 567 -13.03 -7.03 13.59
C ALA A 567 -13.74 -6.28 14.74
N PRO A 568 -15.08 -6.40 14.89
CA PRO A 568 -15.77 -5.86 16.05
C PRO A 568 -15.14 -6.42 17.33
N ARG A 569 -14.71 -5.55 18.24
CA ARG A 569 -14.26 -5.94 19.57
C ARG A 569 -15.40 -6.70 20.25
N ARG A 570 -15.36 -8.04 20.22
CA ARG A 570 -16.22 -8.85 21.09
C ARG A 570 -15.97 -8.39 22.51
N MET A 571 -16.97 -7.75 23.12
CA MET A 571 -16.97 -7.47 24.54
C MET A 571 -16.64 -8.75 25.27
N ARG A 572 -15.53 -8.73 26.01
CA ARG A 572 -15.21 -9.77 26.99
C ARG A 572 -16.34 -9.75 28.00
N THR A 573 -17.30 -10.67 27.88
CA THR A 573 -18.26 -10.93 28.94
C THR A 573 -17.48 -11.36 30.16
N ARG A 574 -17.50 -10.48 31.16
CA ARG A 574 -16.99 -10.73 32.51
C ARG A 574 -17.73 -11.98 33.00
N ARG A 575 -17.04 -13.12 33.11
CA ARG A 575 -17.56 -14.27 33.86
C ARG A 575 -17.74 -13.80 35.29
N THR A 576 -18.97 -13.49 35.67
CA THR A 576 -19.39 -13.44 37.06
C THR A 576 -19.19 -14.84 37.64
N ARG A 577 -18.25 -14.92 38.58
CA ARG A 577 -18.05 -16.07 39.44
C ARG A 577 -19.19 -16.05 40.45
N THR A 578 -20.24 -16.82 40.20
CA THR A 578 -21.25 -17.11 41.20
C THR A 578 -20.70 -18.21 42.10
N GLU A 579 -20.55 -17.89 43.38
CA GLU A 579 -20.33 -18.84 44.46
C GLU A 579 -21.51 -19.80 44.55
N ARG A 580 -21.20 -21.10 44.56
CA ARG A 580 -21.76 -22.11 45.47
C ARG A 580 -20.72 -23.19 45.70
#